data_AF-A0A346PW29-F1
#
_entry.id   AF-A0A346PW29-F1
#
_cell.length_a   1.000
_cell.length_b   1.000
_cell.length_c   1.000
_cell.angle_alpha   90.00
_cell.angle_beta   90.00
_cell.angle_gamma   90.00
#
_symmetry.space_group_name_H-M   'P 1'
#
loop_
_entity.id
_entity.type
_entity.pdbx_description
1 polymer ?
#
loop_
_entity_poly.entity_id
_entity_poly.type
_entity_poly.pdbx_seq_one_letter_code
_entity_poly.pdbx_strand_id
1 'polypeptide(L)'
;RCMAACVGEIRLQGLVKVGGNGEWAHDPDNPQYYLIRDRKVALPLYPQLGTEPNGYYIPSRHVPRAYSQQMFGPGVDHSIDQYMVPDRDLLGVLQLFRTTQRIIFKWKREPGPKIFETNIHGKKFEMYNDTVIGFNRKGKEIIR
;
A
#
# COMPACT_ATOMS: atom_id res chain seq x y z
N ARG A 1 10.89 14.35 -8.90
CA ARG A 1 12.02 13.56 -9.46
C ARG A 1 12.19 12.20 -8.78
N CYS A 2 12.33 12.13 -7.45
CA CYS A 2 12.51 10.87 -6.72
C CYS A 2 11.44 9.81 -7.00
N MET A 3 10.18 10.22 -7.15
CA MET A 3 9.08 9.30 -7.43
C MET A 3 9.13 8.76 -8.87
N ALA A 4 9.22 9.64 -9.89
CA ALA A 4 9.19 9.23 -11.30
C ALA A 4 10.46 8.46 -11.77
N ALA A 5 11.61 8.68 -11.11
CA ALA A 5 12.89 8.06 -11.45
C ALA A 5 13.25 6.86 -10.55
N CYS A 6 12.28 6.28 -9.85
CA CYS A 6 12.53 5.17 -8.93
C CYS A 6 12.72 3.86 -9.71
N VAL A 7 13.98 3.49 -9.94
CA VAL A 7 14.35 2.26 -10.66
C VAL A 7 13.95 0.99 -9.90
N GLY A 8 14.02 1.02 -8.55
CA GLY A 8 13.67 -0.14 -7.73
C GLY A 8 12.18 -0.37 -7.54
N GLU A 9 11.33 0.44 -8.18
CA GLU A 9 9.86 0.31 -8.10
C GLU A 9 9.28 0.33 -6.68
N ILE A 10 9.94 1.00 -5.74
CA ILE A 10 9.54 1.06 -4.32
C ILE A 10 8.76 2.32 -3.93
N ARG A 11 8.26 3.11 -4.90
CA ARG A 11 7.61 4.39 -4.65
C ARG A 11 6.23 4.48 -5.29
N LEU A 12 5.25 4.87 -4.48
CA LEU A 12 3.90 5.22 -4.89
C LEU A 12 3.61 6.66 -4.45
N GLN A 13 3.11 7.49 -5.36
CA GLN A 13 2.68 8.86 -5.06
C GLN A 13 1.21 9.06 -5.39
N GLY A 14 0.56 9.96 -4.68
CA GLY A 14 -0.74 10.46 -5.06
C GLY A 14 -1.27 11.54 -4.15
N LEU A 15 -2.56 11.83 -4.32
CA LEU A 15 -3.28 12.82 -3.53
C LEU A 15 -4.47 12.12 -2.87
N VAL A 16 -4.58 12.25 -1.56
CA VAL A 16 -5.72 11.77 -0.77
C VAL A 16 -6.75 12.89 -0.65
N LYS A 17 -8.02 12.51 -0.51
CA LYS A 17 -9.09 13.49 -0.27
C LYS A 17 -9.07 13.91 1.20
N VAL A 18 -9.22 15.20 1.46
CA VAL A 18 -9.35 15.76 2.80
C VAL A 18 -10.77 16.32 2.93
N GLY A 19 -11.46 15.92 4.00
CA GLY A 19 -12.82 16.37 4.31
C GLY A 19 -12.83 17.78 4.91
N GLY A 20 -14.03 18.32 5.11
CA GLY A 20 -14.21 19.68 5.64
C GLY A 20 -13.70 19.88 7.07
N ASN A 21 -13.45 18.80 7.81
CA ASN A 21 -12.90 18.81 9.17
C ASN A 21 -11.37 18.69 9.21
N GLY A 22 -10.69 18.68 8.06
CA GLY A 22 -9.23 18.52 7.98
C GLY A 22 -8.73 17.06 8.03
N GLU A 23 -9.62 16.10 8.27
CA GLU A 23 -9.28 14.68 8.26
C GLU A 23 -9.34 14.09 6.85
N TRP A 24 -8.72 12.93 6.66
CA TRP A 24 -8.80 12.22 5.38
C TRP A 24 -10.22 11.70 5.16
N ALA A 25 -10.83 12.08 4.03
CA ALA A 25 -12.13 11.55 3.64
C ALA A 25 -12.00 10.07 3.29
N HIS A 26 -13.01 9.27 3.65
CA HIS A 26 -13.04 7.84 3.35
C HIS A 26 -13.00 7.57 1.85
N ASP A 27 -11.95 6.90 1.38
CA ASP A 27 -11.68 6.66 -0.05
C ASP A 27 -10.90 5.35 -0.27
N PRO A 28 -11.50 4.17 -0.01
CA PRO A 28 -10.80 2.88 -0.08
C PRO A 28 -10.28 2.55 -1.48
N ASP A 29 -10.88 3.14 -2.51
CA ASP A 29 -10.41 2.98 -3.89
C ASP A 29 -9.13 3.78 -4.17
N ASN A 30 -8.69 4.68 -3.28
CA ASN A 30 -7.41 5.36 -3.40
C ASN A 30 -6.30 4.48 -2.82
N PRO A 31 -5.24 4.16 -3.58
CA PRO A 31 -4.26 3.17 -3.15
C PRO A 31 -3.47 3.60 -1.90
N GLN A 32 -3.27 4.91 -1.69
CA GLN A 32 -2.61 5.39 -0.47
C GLN A 32 -3.55 5.35 0.73
N TYR A 33 -4.80 5.77 0.57
CA TYR A 33 -5.80 5.66 1.65
C TYR A 33 -5.94 4.20 2.09
N TYR A 34 -6.06 3.28 1.14
CA TYR A 34 -6.13 1.84 1.41
C TYR A 34 -4.93 1.33 2.20
N LEU A 35 -3.69 1.64 1.79
CA LEU A 35 -2.49 1.15 2.47
C LEU A 35 -2.30 1.76 3.88
N ILE A 36 -2.70 3.02 4.06
CA ILE A 36 -2.39 3.82 5.26
C ILE A 36 -3.53 3.75 6.29
N ARG A 37 -4.78 3.98 5.88
CA ARG A 37 -5.94 4.08 6.77
C ARG A 37 -6.68 2.76 6.93
N ASP A 38 -6.88 2.01 5.84
CA ASP A 38 -7.64 0.74 5.90
C ASP A 38 -6.76 -0.41 6.37
N ARG A 39 -5.71 -0.71 5.61
CA ARG A 39 -4.82 -1.85 5.88
C ARG A 39 -3.79 -1.56 6.96
N LYS A 40 -3.45 -0.29 7.18
CA LYS A 40 -2.43 0.14 8.15
C LYS A 40 -1.10 -0.58 7.97
N VAL A 41 -0.70 -0.79 6.71
CA VAL A 41 0.56 -1.44 6.30
C VAL A 41 1.63 -0.40 5.97
N ALA A 42 1.22 0.80 5.54
CA ALA A 42 2.13 1.92 5.38
C ALA A 42 2.07 2.81 6.63
N LEU A 43 3.20 2.96 7.33
CA LEU A 43 3.31 3.60 8.64
C LEU A 43 4.10 4.92 8.55
N PRO A 44 3.75 5.94 9.35
CA PRO A 44 4.49 7.19 9.40
C PRO A 44 5.88 6.98 10.03
N LEU A 45 6.86 7.77 9.60
CA LEU A 45 8.19 7.80 10.22
C LEU A 45 8.19 8.74 11.44
N TYR A 46 8.65 8.23 12.58
CA TYR A 46 8.74 8.91 13.87
C TYR A 46 7.46 9.66 14.29
N PRO A 47 6.30 8.96 14.40
CA PRO A 47 5.03 9.59 14.78
C PRO A 47 5.06 10.31 16.14
N GLN A 48 5.94 9.90 17.05
CA GLN A 48 6.14 10.52 18.37
C GLN A 48 6.56 12.00 18.32
N LEU A 49 7.00 12.51 17.16
CA LEU A 49 7.35 13.91 16.99
C LEU A 49 6.13 14.83 16.81
N GLY A 50 4.92 14.28 16.63
CA GLY A 50 3.68 15.07 16.57
C GLY A 50 3.56 15.99 15.34
N THR A 51 4.34 15.75 14.29
CA THR A 51 4.36 16.58 13.06
C THR A 51 3.40 16.12 11.97
N GLU A 52 2.72 14.98 12.18
CA GLU A 52 1.78 14.39 11.23
C GLU A 52 2.35 14.27 9.79
N PRO A 53 3.41 13.46 9.59
CA PRO A 53 4.10 13.40 8.32
C PRO A 53 3.21 12.83 7.21
N ASN A 54 3.38 13.35 5.99
CA ASN A 54 2.70 12.87 4.79
C ASN A 54 3.50 11.82 4.00
N GLY A 55 4.64 11.37 4.54
CA GLY A 55 5.44 10.28 4.01
C GLY A 55 5.26 9.03 4.86
N TYR A 56 4.91 7.91 4.20
CA TYR A 56 4.63 6.64 4.85
C TYR A 56 5.51 5.54 4.26
N TYR A 57 5.85 4.56 5.09
CA TYR A 57 6.78 3.49 4.78
C TYR A 57 6.16 2.14 5.10
N ILE A 58 6.37 1.15 4.23
CA ILE A 58 6.10 -0.24 4.56
C ILE A 58 7.38 -0.77 5.22
N PRO A 59 7.36 -1.11 6.53
CA PRO A 59 8.55 -1.55 7.25
C PRO A 59 9.11 -2.84 6.67
N SER A 60 10.43 -3.02 6.72
CA SER A 60 11.08 -4.24 6.25
C SER A 60 11.00 -5.34 7.31
N ARG A 61 10.71 -6.58 6.88
CA ARG A 61 10.69 -7.76 7.77
C ARG A 61 12.07 -8.19 8.26
N HIS A 62 13.13 -7.72 7.60
CA HIS A 62 14.51 -8.13 7.86
C HIS A 62 15.22 -7.25 8.89
N VAL A 63 14.63 -6.12 9.25
CA VAL A 63 15.18 -5.18 10.23
C VAL A 63 14.79 -5.66 11.64
N PRO A 64 15.68 -5.56 12.65
CA PRO A 64 15.33 -5.89 14.03
C PRO A 64 14.03 -5.22 14.48
N ARG A 65 13.16 -6.00 15.14
CA ARG A 65 11.78 -5.56 15.44
C ARG A 65 11.75 -4.32 16.33
N ALA A 66 12.57 -4.30 17.38
CA ALA A 66 12.67 -3.17 18.30
C ALA A 66 13.06 -1.86 17.59
N TYR A 67 14.00 -1.93 16.64
CA TYR A 67 14.41 -0.76 15.87
C TYR A 67 13.29 -0.27 14.94
N SER A 68 12.61 -1.19 14.26
CA SER A 68 11.46 -0.84 13.40
C SER A 68 10.33 -0.21 14.23
N GLN A 69 10.02 -0.75 15.41
CA GLN A 69 9.01 -0.20 16.31
C GLN A 69 9.40 1.20 16.84
N GLN A 70 10.69 1.45 17.11
CA GLN A 70 11.17 2.80 17.46
C GLN A 70 10.92 3.81 16.32
N MET A 71 11.08 3.37 15.06
CA MET A 71 10.90 4.22 13.89
C MET A 71 9.44 4.46 13.50
N PHE A 72 8.62 3.41 13.51
CA PHE A 72 7.27 3.44 12.92
C PHE A 72 6.15 3.25 13.94
N GLY A 73 6.49 3.03 15.21
CA GLY A 73 5.55 2.81 16.30
C GLY A 73 5.06 1.36 16.43
N PRO A 74 4.02 1.12 17.25
CA PRO A 74 3.56 -0.22 17.60
C PRO A 74 2.87 -0.97 16.45
N GLY A 75 2.54 -0.31 15.34
CA GLY A 75 1.87 -0.91 14.18
C GLY A 75 2.74 -1.84 13.32
N VAL A 76 4.05 -1.96 13.61
CA VAL A 76 5.01 -2.71 12.80
C VAL A 76 4.66 -4.20 12.70
N ASP A 77 4.25 -4.83 13.81
CA ASP A 77 3.89 -6.25 13.81
C ASP A 77 2.70 -6.55 12.90
N HIS A 78 1.63 -5.77 13.05
CA HIS A 78 0.47 -5.83 12.18
C HIS A 78 0.87 -5.62 10.71
N SER A 79 1.63 -4.58 10.41
CA SER A 79 2.05 -4.29 9.04
C SER A 79 2.80 -5.47 8.41
N ILE A 80 3.77 -6.04 9.12
CA ILE A 80 4.62 -7.12 8.60
C ILE A 80 3.80 -8.39 8.38
N ASP A 81 2.96 -8.75 9.34
CA ASP A 81 2.10 -9.93 9.25
C ASP A 81 1.13 -9.88 8.06
N GLN A 82 0.67 -8.68 7.71
CA GLN A 82 -0.26 -8.44 6.60
C GLN A 82 0.41 -8.63 5.24
N TYR A 83 1.56 -7.98 4.98
CA TYR A 83 2.19 -8.09 3.65
C TYR A 83 2.97 -9.39 3.46
N MET A 84 3.29 -10.13 4.55
CA MET A 84 3.95 -11.44 4.45
C MET A 84 3.02 -12.52 3.89
N VAL A 85 1.72 -12.42 4.15
CA VAL A 85 0.68 -13.29 3.59
C VAL A 85 -0.48 -12.41 3.14
N PRO A 86 -0.30 -11.62 2.06
CA PRO A 86 -1.27 -10.62 1.66
C PRO A 86 -2.52 -11.31 1.10
N ASP A 87 -3.69 -10.72 1.35
CA ASP A 87 -4.88 -11.08 0.60
C ASP A 87 -4.80 -10.52 -0.83
N ARG A 88 -5.81 -10.86 -1.63
CA ARG A 88 -5.85 -10.53 -3.05
C ARG A 88 -5.82 -9.03 -3.32
N ASP A 89 -6.47 -8.23 -2.48
CA ASP A 89 -6.53 -6.77 -2.64
C ASP A 89 -5.20 -6.13 -2.24
N LEU A 90 -4.61 -6.50 -1.10
CA LEU A 90 -3.31 -6.00 -0.69
C LEU A 90 -2.21 -6.39 -1.69
N LEU A 91 -2.20 -7.64 -2.14
CA LEU A 91 -1.25 -8.10 -3.16
C LEU A 91 -1.39 -7.28 -4.46
N GLY A 92 -2.63 -6.98 -4.86
CA GLY A 92 -2.88 -6.17 -6.05
C GLY A 92 -2.42 -4.73 -5.92
N VAL A 93 -2.73 -4.07 -4.80
CA VAL A 93 -2.30 -2.67 -4.58
C VAL A 93 -0.77 -2.56 -4.46
N LEU A 94 -0.10 -3.55 -3.87
CA LEU A 94 1.37 -3.59 -3.82
C LEU A 94 2.01 -3.66 -5.21
N GLN A 95 1.35 -4.27 -6.19
CA GLN A 95 1.82 -4.32 -7.58
C GLN A 95 1.67 -2.98 -8.32
N LEU A 96 0.95 -1.99 -7.78
CA LEU A 96 0.80 -0.68 -8.43
C LEU A 96 2.00 0.25 -8.23
N PHE A 97 2.96 -0.12 -7.39
CA PHE A 97 4.13 0.69 -7.16
C PHE A 97 4.92 0.83 -8.46
N ARG A 98 5.16 2.08 -8.86
CA ARG A 98 5.92 2.46 -10.07
C ARG A 98 5.53 1.86 -11.43
N THR A 99 4.42 1.17 -11.57
CA THR A 99 3.96 0.67 -12.88
C THR A 99 3.63 1.77 -13.90
N THR A 100 3.42 3.01 -13.45
CA THR A 100 3.19 4.18 -14.33
C THR A 100 3.72 5.47 -13.73
N GLN A 101 4.33 6.35 -14.53
CA GLN A 101 4.84 7.67 -14.07
C GLN A 101 3.75 8.65 -13.60
N ARG A 102 2.49 8.33 -13.88
CA ARG A 102 1.32 9.14 -13.54
C ARG A 102 0.81 8.79 -12.14
N ILE A 103 0.09 9.71 -11.52
CA ILE A 103 -0.60 9.44 -10.25
C ILE A 103 -1.79 8.52 -10.50
N ILE A 104 -1.89 7.46 -9.70
CA ILE A 104 -3.05 6.57 -9.62
C ILE A 104 -3.98 7.14 -8.54
N PHE A 105 -5.14 7.65 -8.95
CA PHE A 105 -6.15 8.22 -8.04
C PHE A 105 -7.13 7.18 -7.55
N LYS A 106 -7.34 6.13 -8.35
CA LYS A 106 -8.25 5.04 -8.06
C LYS A 106 -7.64 3.72 -8.55
N TRP A 107 -7.84 2.64 -7.81
CA TRP A 107 -7.55 1.29 -8.25
C TRP A 107 -8.82 0.43 -8.33
N LYS A 108 -8.75 -0.66 -9.09
CA LYS A 108 -9.78 -1.70 -9.16
C LYS A 108 -9.09 -3.04 -9.38
N ARG A 109 -9.65 -4.11 -8.82
CA ARG A 109 -9.26 -5.48 -9.14
C ARG A 109 -10.34 -6.17 -9.96
N GLU A 110 -9.94 -6.84 -11.03
CA GLU A 110 -10.78 -7.74 -11.82
C GLU A 110 -10.43 -9.19 -11.45
N PRO A 111 -11.38 -9.96 -10.87
CA PRO A 111 -11.11 -11.31 -10.43
C PRO A 111 -10.72 -12.24 -11.57
N GLY A 112 -9.64 -12.98 -11.40
CA GLY A 112 -9.21 -14.05 -12.29
C GLY A 112 -9.30 -15.43 -11.62
N PRO A 113 -8.97 -16.50 -12.38
CA PRO A 113 -8.93 -17.86 -11.85
C PRO A 113 -7.82 -18.01 -10.80
N LYS A 114 -8.04 -18.92 -9.86
CA LYS A 114 -7.00 -19.34 -8.93
C LYS A 114 -5.88 -20.06 -9.67
N ILE A 115 -4.64 -19.71 -9.38
CA ILE A 115 -3.46 -20.27 -10.07
C ILE A 115 -2.51 -21.01 -9.13
N PHE A 116 -2.55 -20.71 -7.83
CA PHE A 116 -1.62 -21.30 -6.87
C PHE A 116 -2.21 -21.30 -5.45
N GLU A 117 -1.86 -22.31 -4.66
CA GLU A 117 -2.16 -22.39 -3.23
C GLU A 117 -0.95 -22.98 -2.50
N THR A 118 -0.60 -22.40 -1.35
CA THR A 118 0.41 -22.95 -0.45
C THR A 118 0.18 -22.49 0.99
N ASN A 119 1.06 -22.91 1.91
CA ASN A 119 1.12 -22.37 3.26
C ASN A 119 2.38 -21.52 3.45
N ILE A 120 2.21 -20.27 3.84
CA ILE A 120 3.29 -19.33 4.14
C ILE A 120 3.22 -19.00 5.63
N HIS A 121 4.28 -19.29 6.39
CA HIS A 121 4.33 -19.04 7.84
C HIS A 121 3.13 -19.60 8.62
N GLY A 122 2.67 -20.81 8.26
CA GLY A 122 1.53 -21.48 8.89
C GLY A 122 0.16 -20.89 8.54
N LYS A 123 0.10 -19.90 7.65
CA LYS A 123 -1.14 -19.32 7.13
C LYS A 123 -1.38 -19.79 5.70
N LYS A 124 -2.63 -20.10 5.37
CA LYS A 124 -3.05 -20.43 4.01
C LYS A 124 -2.83 -19.21 3.10
N PHE A 125 -2.19 -19.43 1.96
CA PHE A 125 -1.99 -18.42 0.92
C PHE A 125 -2.56 -18.93 -0.40
N GLU A 126 -3.41 -18.12 -1.02
CA GLU A 126 -4.02 -18.40 -2.32
C GLU A 126 -3.72 -17.27 -3.29
N MET A 127 -3.18 -17.62 -4.46
CA MET A 127 -2.90 -16.66 -5.51
C MET A 127 -3.88 -16.86 -6.68
N TYR A 128 -4.34 -15.74 -7.20
CA TYR A 128 -5.28 -15.66 -8.30
C TYR A 128 -4.65 -14.82 -9.41
N ASN A 129 -4.97 -15.12 -10.67
CA ASN A 129 -4.56 -14.33 -11.83
C ASN A 129 -5.44 -13.08 -11.96
N ASP A 130 -5.54 -12.31 -10.87
CA ASP A 130 -6.32 -11.08 -10.80
C ASP A 130 -5.64 -9.98 -11.62
N THR A 131 -6.43 -9.19 -12.34
CA THR A 131 -5.93 -8.01 -13.05
C THR A 131 -6.13 -6.77 -12.19
N VAL A 132 -5.10 -5.96 -12.00
CA VAL A 132 -5.17 -4.74 -11.17
C VAL A 132 -5.06 -3.51 -12.06
N ILE A 133 -6.07 -2.66 -12.00
CA ILE A 133 -6.21 -1.53 -12.91
C ILE A 133 -6.05 -0.23 -12.13
N GLY A 134 -5.20 0.66 -12.64
CA GLY A 134 -5.02 2.01 -12.10
C GLY A 134 -5.68 3.08 -12.98
N PHE A 135 -6.36 4.03 -12.35
CA PHE A 135 -7.06 5.14 -13.02
C PHE A 135 -6.46 6.49 -12.64
N ASN A 136 -6.44 7.41 -13.59
CA ASN A 136 -6.10 8.81 -13.32
C ASN A 136 -7.30 9.59 -12.75
N ARG A 137 -7.09 10.88 -12.43
CA ARG A 137 -8.12 11.77 -11.86
C ARG A 137 -9.43 11.86 -12.65
N LYS A 138 -9.38 11.67 -13.98
CA LYS A 138 -10.55 11.71 -14.86
C LYS A 138 -11.25 10.35 -15.00
N GLY A 139 -10.83 9.34 -14.24
CA GLY A 139 -11.38 7.98 -14.33
C GLY A 139 -10.92 7.19 -15.57
N LYS A 140 -9.93 7.68 -16.33
CA LYS A 140 -9.36 6.94 -17.46
C LYS A 140 -8.27 5.97 -16.96
N GLU A 141 -8.34 4.73 -17.43
CA GLU A 141 -7.33 3.67 -17.23
C GLU A 141 -5.96 4.16 -17.71
N ILE A 142 -4.93 3.93 -16.89
CA ILE A 142 -3.54 4.32 -17.18
C ILE A 142 -2.55 3.16 -17.05
N ILE A 143 -2.96 2.04 -16.44
CA ILE A 143 -2.18 0.83 -16.26
C ILE A 143 -3.09 -0.37 -15.98
N ARG A 144 -2.64 -1.56 -16.41
CA ARG A 144 -3.28 -2.87 -16.25
C ARG A 144 -2.21 -3.95 -16.11
#